data_AF-A0A538ECJ4-F1
#
_entry.id   AF-A0A538ECJ4-F1
#
_cell.length_a   1.000
_cell.length_b   1.000
_cell.length_c   1.000
_cell.angle_alpha   90.00
_cell.angle_beta   90.00
_cell.angle_gamma   90.00
#
_symmetry.space_group_name_H-M   'P 1'
#
loop_
_entity.id
_entity.type
_entity.pdbx_description
1 polymer ?
#
loop_
_entity_poly.entity_id
_entity_poly.type
_entity_poly.pdbx_seq_one_letter_code
_entity_poly.pdbx_strand_id
1 'polypeptide(L)' 'AAALPGRSNRNVLSDVGVAAALAGAALESAAINVEVNLGALKDEGVRDGLRKELAVHLVAGELGREIVGNVRQGVGG' A
#
# COMPACT_ATOMS: atom_id res chain seq x y z
N ALA A 1 5.31 -2.85 12.93
CA ALA A 1 5.03 -1.77 11.96
C ALA A 1 5.90 -0.57 12.30
N ALA A 2 6.40 0.15 11.29
CA ALA A 2 7.35 1.24 11.47
C ALA A 2 6.72 2.42 12.24
N ALA A 3 6.95 2.48 13.55
CA ALA A 3 6.56 3.61 14.37
C ALA A 3 7.43 4.83 13.99
N LEU A 4 6.88 5.68 13.13
CA LEU A 4 7.44 6.99 12.79
C LEU A 4 7.28 8.03 13.93
N PRO A 5 6.17 8.04 14.72
CA PRO A 5 6.01 9.01 15.80
C PRO A 5 7.11 8.85 16.86
N GLY A 6 7.85 9.92 17.14
CA GLY A 6 8.92 9.96 18.15
C GLY A 6 10.30 9.48 17.69
N ARG A 7 10.46 8.96 16.46
CA ARG A 7 11.78 8.54 15.90
C ARG A 7 12.13 9.24 14.58
N SER A 8 11.21 10.00 14.01
CA SER A 8 11.38 10.70 12.72
C SER A 8 11.56 12.19 12.90
N ASN A 9 12.28 12.83 11.97
CA ASN A 9 12.36 14.29 11.91
C ASN A 9 10.96 14.86 11.64
N ARG A 10 10.42 15.61 12.61
CA ARG A 10 9.07 16.19 12.55
C ARG A 10 8.85 17.04 11.30
N ASN A 11 9.91 17.68 10.78
CA ASN A 11 9.85 18.55 9.60
C ASN A 11 9.61 17.80 8.28
N VAL A 12 9.76 16.47 8.25
CA VAL A 12 9.54 15.65 7.04
C VAL A 12 8.40 14.64 7.21
N LEU A 13 7.68 14.67 8.34
CA LEU A 13 6.55 13.74 8.58
C LEU A 13 5.46 13.87 7.51
N SER A 14 5.19 15.10 7.04
CA SER A 14 4.24 15.34 5.94
C SER A 14 4.67 14.62 4.65
N ASP A 15 5.95 14.68 4.30
CA ASP A 15 6.48 14.05 3.09
C ASP A 15 6.34 12.53 3.17
N VAL A 16 6.60 11.94 4.35
CA VAL A 16 6.40 10.50 4.59
C VAL A 16 4.93 10.12 4.44
N GLY A 17 4.01 10.94 4.98
CA GLY A 17 2.58 10.72 4.83
C GLY A 17 2.12 10.79 3.37
N VAL A 18 2.61 11.78 2.62
CA VAL A 18 2.31 11.92 1.18
C VAL A 18 2.86 10.73 0.40
N ALA A 19 4.11 10.34 0.64
CA ALA A 19 4.73 9.19 -0.03
C ALA A 19 3.97 7.89 0.24
N ALA A 20 3.56 7.64 1.49
CA ALA A 20 2.78 6.47 1.86
C ALA A 20 1.39 6.44 1.21
N ALA A 21 0.72 7.61 1.14
CA ALA A 21 -0.57 7.74 0.47
C ALA A 21 -0.45 7.43 -1.04
N LEU A 22 0.57 8.01 -1.70
CA LEU A 22 0.82 7.78 -3.13
C LEU A 22 1.19 6.32 -3.42
N ALA A 23 2.06 5.72 -2.61
CA ALA A 23 2.43 4.32 -2.78
C ALA A 23 1.23 3.38 -2.62
N GLY A 24 0.37 3.61 -1.62
CA GLY A 24 -0.86 2.83 -1.43
C GLY A 24 -1.82 2.96 -2.61
N ALA A 25 -2.07 4.18 -3.09
CA ALA A 25 -2.94 4.42 -4.25
C ALA A 25 -2.37 3.82 -5.55
N ALA A 26 -1.05 3.92 -5.75
CA ALA A 26 -0.38 3.33 -6.92
C ALA A 26 -0.50 1.80 -6.93
N LEU A 27 -0.35 1.16 -5.76
CA LEU A 27 -0.52 -0.28 -5.61
C LEU A 27 -1.96 -0.72 -5.90
N GLU A 28 -2.95 0.00 -5.36
CA GLU A 28 -4.37 -0.28 -5.62
C GLU A 28 -4.70 -0.13 -7.11
N SER A 29 -4.21 0.92 -7.76
CA SER A 29 -4.36 1.13 -9.20
C SER A 29 -3.72 0.00 -10.03
N ALA A 30 -2.52 -0.43 -9.65
CA ALA A 30 -1.85 -1.56 -10.30
C ALA A 30 -2.63 -2.87 -10.12
N ALA A 31 -3.17 -3.12 -8.93
CA ALA A 31 -3.95 -4.31 -8.63
C ALA A 31 -5.20 -4.43 -9.50
N ILE A 32 -5.94 -3.32 -9.70
CA ILE A 32 -7.11 -3.30 -10.60
C ILE A 32 -6.73 -3.76 -12.01
N ASN A 33 -5.61 -3.26 -12.57
CA ASN A 33 -5.14 -3.67 -13.89
C ASN A 33 -4.77 -5.15 -13.94
N VAL A 34 -4.15 -5.67 -12.89
CA VAL A 34 -3.79 -7.10 -12.79
C VAL A 34 -5.05 -7.96 -12.70
N GLU A 35 -6.01 -7.63 -11.84
CA GLU A 35 -7.24 -8.39 -11.65
C GLU A 35 -8.06 -8.51 -12.94
N VAL A 36 -8.16 -7.43 -13.72
CA VAL A 36 -8.81 -7.44 -15.04
C VAL A 36 -8.12 -8.45 -15.97
N ASN A 37 -6.79 -8.43 -16.04
CA ASN A 37 -6.03 -9.37 -16.87
C ASN A 37 -6.12 -10.82 -16.35
N LEU A 38 -6.12 -11.03 -15.03
CA LEU A 38 -6.27 -12.35 -14.41
C LEU A 38 -7.64 -12.98 -14.73
N GLY A 39 -8.70 -12.17 -14.80
CA GLY A 39 -10.04 -12.64 -15.17
C GLY A 39 -10.11 -13.22 -16.58
N ALA A 40 -9.21 -12.82 -17.48
CA ALA A 40 -9.13 -13.32 -18.86
C ALA A 40 -8.25 -14.57 -19.02
N LEU A 41 -7.51 -14.99 -17.98
CA LEU A 41 -6.63 -16.16 -18.04
C LEU A 41 -7.45 -17.47 -18.02
N LYS A 42 -7.17 -18.32 -19.02
CA LYS A 42 -7.81 -19.64 -19.18
C LYS A 42 -7.20 -20.71 -18.28
N ASP A 43 -5.90 -20.61 -18.00
CA ASP A 43 -5.20 -21.55 -17.11
C ASP A 43 -5.52 -21.20 -15.65
N GLU A 44 -6.27 -22.07 -15.00
CA GLU A 44 -6.74 -21.86 -13.64
C GLU A 44 -5.60 -21.93 -12.61
N GLY A 45 -4.61 -22.79 -12.84
CA GLY A 45 -3.47 -22.94 -11.94
C GLY A 45 -2.58 -21.69 -11.95
N VAL A 46 -2.32 -21.14 -13.13
CA VAL A 46 -1.58 -19.87 -13.28
C VAL A 46 -2.40 -18.71 -12.67
N ARG A 47 -3.69 -18.62 -12.98
CA ARG A 47 -4.57 -17.58 -12.45
C ARG A 47 -4.60 -17.58 -10.92
N ASP A 48 -4.75 -18.74 -10.30
CA ASP A 48 -4.85 -18.86 -8.84
C ASP A 48 -3.50 -18.63 -8.15
N GLY A 49 -2.38 -19.01 -8.79
CA GLY A 49 -1.04 -18.66 -8.33
C GLY A 49 -0.81 -17.15 -8.29
N LEU A 50 -1.12 -16.46 -9.39
CA LEU A 50 -0.95 -15.02 -9.49
C LEU A 50 -1.91 -14.23 -8.58
N ARG A 51 -3.14 -14.73 -8.35
CA ARG A 51 -4.05 -14.15 -7.35
C ARG A 51 -3.46 -14.16 -5.94
N LYS A 52 -2.81 -15.27 -5.55
CA LYS A 52 -2.15 -15.37 -4.24
C LYS A 52 -0.99 -14.39 -4.12
N GLU A 53 -0.18 -14.28 -5.17
CA GLU A 53 0.94 -13.32 -5.22
C GLU A 53 0.44 -11.88 -5.12
N LEU A 54 -0.61 -11.52 -5.87
CA LEU A 54 -1.23 -10.20 -5.80
C LEU A 54 -1.74 -9.89 -4.38
N ALA A 55 -2.39 -10.84 -3.72
CA ALA A 55 -2.87 -10.68 -2.36
C ALA A 55 -1.74 -10.39 -1.35
N VAL A 56 -0.57 -11.00 -1.51
CA VAL A 56 0.61 -10.71 -0.69
C VAL A 56 1.06 -9.26 -0.87
N HIS A 57 1.06 -8.76 -2.11
CA HIS A 57 1.45 -7.38 -2.39
C HIS A 57 0.46 -6.37 -1.82
N LEU A 58 -0.85 -6.64 -1.87
CA LEU A 58 -1.90 -5.75 -1.37
C LEU A 58 -1.77 -5.41 0.12
N VAL A 59 -1.12 -6.26 0.93
CA VAL A 59 -0.78 -5.97 2.34
C VAL A 59 0.06 -4.69 2.46
N ALA A 60 0.92 -4.37 1.49
CA ALA A 60 1.69 -3.13 1.50
C ALA A 60 0.81 -1.87 1.38
N GLY A 61 -0.38 -1.98 0.79
CA GLY A 61 -1.35 -0.89 0.72
C GLY A 61 -1.97 -0.58 2.08
N GLU A 62 -2.21 -1.61 2.91
CA GLU A 62 -2.65 -1.44 4.30
C GLU A 62 -1.60 -0.72 5.14
N LEU A 63 -0.34 -1.10 4.99
CA LEU A 63 0.77 -0.42 5.65
C LEU A 63 0.84 1.07 5.26
N GLY A 64 0.63 1.39 3.98
CA GLY A 64 0.56 2.78 3.51
C GLY A 64 -0.52 3.58 4.24
N ARG A 65 -1.72 3.00 4.38
CA ARG A 65 -2.84 3.63 5.12
C ARG A 65 -2.53 3.82 6.61
N GLU A 66 -1.91 2.83 7.24
CA GLU A 66 -1.48 2.90 8.65
C GLU A 66 -0.49 4.06 8.86
N ILE A 67 0.52 4.17 7.99
CA ILE A 67 1.53 5.25 8.04
C ILE A 67 0.86 6.62 7.90
N VAL A 68 -0.07 6.78 6.95
CA VAL A 68 -0.83 8.03 6.79
C VAL A 68 -1.60 8.40 8.05
N GLY A 69 -2.25 7.42 8.69
CA GLY A 69 -2.95 7.62 9.96
C GLY A 69 -2.02 8.12 11.06
N ASN A 70 -0.87 7.47 11.22
CA ASN A 70 0.14 7.82 12.21
C ASN A 70 0.73 9.22 11.97
N VAL A 71 1.00 9.59 10.71
CA VAL A 71 1.48 10.94 10.36
C VAL A 71 0.44 12.00 10.70
N ARG A 72 -0.84 11.78 10.37
CA ARG A 72 -1.92 12.74 10.68
C ARG A 72 -2.04 13.01 12.18
N GLN A 73 -1.89 11.98 13.00
CA GLN A 73 -1.87 12.12 14.46
C GLN A 73 -0.63 12.90 14.95
N GLY A 74 0.54 12.68 14.33
CA GLY A 74 1.79 13.34 14.71
C GLY A 74 1.95 14.79 14.22
N VAL A 75 1.28 15.20 13.15
CA VAL A 75 1.32 16.58 12.62
C VAL A 75 0.30 17.49 13.32
N GLY A 76 -0.81 16.93 13.82
CA GLY A 76 -1.85 17.69 14.54
C GLY A 76 -1.53 17.99 16.01
N GLY A 77 -0.41 17.48 16.54
CA GLY A 77 0.04 17.63 17.94
C GLY A 77 1.17 18.61 18.17
#